data_AF-A0A3P3ZGB4-F1
#
_entry.id   AF-A0A3P3ZGB4-F1
#
_cell.length_a   1.000
_cell.length_b   1.000
_cell.length_c   1.000
_cell.angle_alpha   90.00
_cell.angle_beta   90.00
_cell.angle_gamma   90.00
#
_symmetry.space_group_name_H-M   'P 1'
#
loop_
_entity.id
_entity.type
_entity.pdbx_description
1 polymer ?
#
loop_
_entity_poly.entity_id
_entity_poly.type
_entity_poly.pdbx_seq_one_letter_code
_entity_poly.pdbx_strand_id
1 'polypeptide(L)'
;MQFLFSPSCLNDPAKSYSVVFYNTEADAVPGNPSPVTCAALSVAATKLTCTIIAVNGVMGMYRFLVKDTTSDALLLGSTSLSSIAVNPPLPAVTGASGECATSSAACISGATLTIKGTNFNHRDALYQHFSVGVTKAQRSAIRLAPTAVSETDVTATLTVADGTPAGSYPVFVEVQVCMMQMMSPLRYVGNLVLNSGSASGFNRDATNTTEIPNVPVGVNGSGAEESA
;
A
#
# COMPACT_ATOMS: atom_id res chain seq x y z
N MET A 1 8.46 -1.24 13.09
CA MET A 1 9.12 -2.56 12.94
C MET A 1 10.44 -2.50 13.70
N GLN A 2 10.77 -3.52 14.50
CA GLN A 2 11.99 -3.57 15.32
C GLN A 2 12.99 -4.53 14.69
N PHE A 3 14.23 -4.10 14.45
CA PHE A 3 15.27 -4.94 13.87
C PHE A 3 16.27 -5.42 14.92
N LEU A 4 16.75 -6.65 14.74
CA LEU A 4 17.80 -7.31 15.51
C LEU A 4 19.01 -7.48 14.59
N PHE A 5 20.07 -6.71 14.82
CA PHE A 5 21.33 -6.89 14.09
C PHE A 5 22.39 -7.50 14.99
N SER A 6 22.83 -8.73 14.70
CA SER A 6 23.93 -9.39 15.42
C SER A 6 25.12 -9.66 14.50
N PRO A 7 26.04 -8.69 14.33
CA PRO A 7 27.32 -8.99 13.71
C PRO A 7 28.11 -9.87 14.67
N SER A 8 28.77 -10.89 14.13
CA SER A 8 29.57 -11.84 14.90
C SER A 8 30.83 -11.25 15.53
N CYS A 9 31.10 -9.95 15.38
CA CYS A 9 32.08 -9.17 16.14
C CYS A 9 31.67 -7.68 16.18
N LEU A 10 31.68 -7.07 17.38
CA LEU A 10 31.85 -5.63 17.64
C LEU A 10 30.69 -4.67 17.31
N ASN A 11 29.66 -4.65 18.18
CA ASN A 11 29.03 -3.39 18.52
C ASN A 11 29.61 -2.94 19.87
N ASP A 12 30.57 -2.01 19.86
CA ASP A 12 31.05 -1.39 21.09
C ASP A 12 29.92 -0.49 21.67
N PRO A 13 29.34 -0.81 22.85
CA PRO A 13 28.27 0.00 23.43
C PRO A 13 28.73 1.41 23.84
N ALA A 14 30.04 1.65 23.95
CA ALA A 14 30.60 2.95 24.27
C ALA A 14 30.65 3.90 23.05
N LYS A 15 30.42 3.39 21.84
CA LYS A 15 30.43 4.18 20.60
C LYS A 15 29.04 4.62 20.18
N SER A 16 29.00 5.70 19.41
CA SER A 16 27.79 6.19 18.75
C SER A 16 27.75 5.71 17.31
N TYR A 17 26.56 5.32 16.85
CA TYR A 17 26.35 4.79 15.50
C TYR A 17 25.19 5.52 14.82
N SER A 18 25.17 5.48 13.50
CA SER A 18 24.03 5.88 12.68
C SER A 18 23.72 4.79 11.65
N VAL A 19 22.46 4.73 11.24
CA VAL A 19 22.00 3.80 10.20
C VAL A 19 21.60 4.61 8.98
N VAL A 20 22.22 4.29 7.84
CA VAL A 20 21.97 4.96 6.56
C VAL A 20 21.21 4.01 5.65
N PHE A 21 19.98 4.36 5.29
CA PHE A 21 19.20 3.60 4.32
C PHE A 21 19.45 4.08 2.90
N TYR A 22 19.36 3.18 1.94
CA TYR A 22 19.36 3.48 0.52
C TYR A 22 18.39 2.55 -0.20
N ASN A 23 17.64 3.10 -1.15
CA ASN A 23 16.69 2.35 -1.96
C ASN A 23 17.48 1.54 -3.00
N THR A 24 17.18 0.24 -3.16
CA THR A 24 17.84 -0.64 -4.14
C THR A 24 17.12 -0.75 -5.47
N GLU A 25 15.94 -0.13 -5.60
CA GLU A 25 15.07 -0.17 -6.77
C GLU A 25 15.02 1.16 -7.53
N ALA A 26 15.30 2.28 -6.88
CA ALA A 26 15.52 3.55 -7.54
C ALA A 26 16.96 3.58 -8.07
N ASP A 27 17.17 4.02 -9.32
CA ASP A 27 18.49 4.47 -9.77
C ASP A 27 19.02 5.40 -8.68
N ALA A 28 20.13 5.02 -8.05
CA ALA A 28 20.65 5.71 -6.90
C ALA A 28 20.92 7.17 -7.30
N VAL A 29 19.98 8.08 -6.98
CA VAL A 29 20.19 9.51 -7.21
C VAL A 29 21.38 9.88 -6.34
N PRO A 30 22.52 10.27 -6.93
CA PRO A 30 23.69 10.57 -6.14
C PRO A 30 23.36 11.73 -5.20
N GLY A 31 23.48 11.51 -3.90
CA GLY A 31 23.48 12.58 -2.90
C GLY A 31 22.17 12.88 -2.17
N ASN A 32 21.11 12.07 -2.30
CA ASN A 32 19.91 12.27 -1.46
C ASN A 32 19.76 11.13 -0.45
N PRO A 33 19.87 11.38 0.87
CA PRO A 33 19.63 10.33 1.87
C PRO A 33 18.21 9.80 1.71
N SER A 34 18.07 8.47 1.85
CA SER A 34 16.75 7.84 1.86
C SER A 34 15.82 8.56 2.85
N PRO A 35 14.54 8.78 2.50
CA PRO A 35 13.54 9.30 3.44
C PRO A 35 13.20 8.30 4.56
N VAL A 36 13.76 7.08 4.49
CA VAL A 36 13.71 6.09 5.56
C VAL A 36 14.84 6.38 6.55
N THR A 37 14.50 6.52 7.83
CA THR A 37 15.45 6.78 8.91
C THR A 37 15.29 5.78 10.06
N CYS A 38 16.23 5.81 11.00
CA CYS A 38 16.30 4.92 12.15
C CYS A 38 16.33 5.78 13.42
N ALA A 39 15.23 5.78 14.16
CA ALA A 39 15.05 6.53 15.40
C ALA A 39 15.17 5.62 16.62
N ALA A 40 15.45 6.20 17.79
CA ALA A 40 15.62 5.45 19.05
C ALA A 40 16.64 4.31 18.93
N LEU A 41 17.81 4.64 18.37
CA LEU A 41 18.90 3.68 18.21
C LEU A 41 19.41 3.22 19.58
N SER A 42 19.43 1.90 19.77
CA SER A 42 19.97 1.24 20.96
C SER A 42 21.03 0.24 20.54
N VAL A 43 22.16 0.28 21.24
CA VAL A 43 23.34 -0.53 20.95
C VAL A 43 23.69 -1.37 22.17
N ALA A 44 23.82 -2.67 21.93
CA ALA A 44 24.34 -3.66 22.84
C ALA A 44 25.45 -4.44 22.14
N ALA A 45 26.27 -5.16 22.91
CA ALA A 45 27.48 -5.85 22.46
C ALA A 45 27.32 -6.66 21.15
N THR A 46 26.15 -7.27 20.96
CA THR A 46 25.79 -8.09 19.81
C THR A 46 24.49 -7.65 19.14
N LYS A 47 23.95 -6.48 19.49
CA LYS A 47 22.65 -6.05 18.96
C LYS A 47 22.61 -4.57 18.69
N LEU A 48 22.20 -4.19 17.49
CA LEU A 48 21.75 -2.84 17.19
C LEU A 48 20.24 -2.89 16.90
N THR A 49 19.50 -2.00 17.54
CA THR A 49 18.04 -1.93 17.45
C THR A 49 17.63 -0.50 17.14
N CYS A 50 16.67 -0.31 16.26
CA CYS A 50 15.99 0.96 16.15
C CYS A 50 14.57 0.81 15.61
N THR A 51 13.84 1.92 15.68
CA THR A 51 12.54 2.10 15.05
C THR A 51 12.74 2.71 13.68
N ILE A 52 12.39 1.96 12.64
CA ILE A 52 12.38 2.50 11.27
C ILE A 52 11.23 3.49 11.14
N ILE A 53 11.55 4.68 10.65
CA ILE A 53 10.61 5.75 10.33
C ILE A 53 10.64 5.95 8.83
N ALA A 54 9.48 5.84 8.19
CA ALA A 54 9.28 6.13 6.78
C ALA A 54 8.13 7.13 6.66
N VAL A 55 8.34 8.22 5.91
CA VAL A 55 7.27 9.18 5.66
C VAL A 55 6.21 8.58 4.72
N ASN A 56 5.02 9.18 4.68
CA ASN A 56 3.94 8.73 3.81
C ASN A 56 4.39 8.66 2.34
N GLY A 57 3.97 7.64 1.60
CA GLY A 57 4.37 7.41 0.20
C GLY A 57 5.79 6.88 0.00
N VAL A 58 6.56 6.64 1.07
CA VAL A 58 7.83 5.91 0.98
C VAL A 58 7.57 4.43 0.85
N MET A 59 8.12 3.84 -0.20
CA MET A 59 7.99 2.43 -0.47
C MET A 59 9.19 1.86 -1.22
N GLY A 60 9.30 0.54 -1.21
CA GLY A 60 10.29 -0.21 -1.95
C GLY A 60 11.25 -1.01 -1.08
N MET A 61 12.25 -1.58 -1.74
CA MET A 61 13.30 -2.35 -1.08
C MET A 61 14.44 -1.43 -0.67
N TYR A 62 14.78 -1.46 0.62
CA TYR A 62 15.88 -0.67 1.18
C TYR A 62 16.95 -1.58 1.74
N ARG A 63 18.20 -1.23 1.49
CA ARG A 63 19.33 -1.74 2.27
C ARG A 63 19.79 -0.67 3.22
N PHE A 64 20.62 -1.07 4.17
CA PHE A 64 21.13 -0.16 5.18
C PHE A 64 22.58 -0.45 5.50
N LEU A 65 23.31 0.62 5.79
CA LEU A 65 24.67 0.59 6.30
C LEU A 65 24.67 1.12 7.72
N VAL A 66 25.58 0.60 8.54
CA VAL A 66 25.80 1.10 9.89
C VAL A 66 27.12 1.84 9.91
N LYS A 67 27.12 3.07 10.39
CA LYS A 67 28.29 3.95 10.45
C LYS A 67 28.62 4.25 11.90
N ASP A 68 29.89 4.09 12.29
CA ASP A 68 30.43 4.62 13.53
C ASP A 68 30.55 6.14 13.37
N THR A 69 29.79 6.91 14.14
CA THR A 69 29.76 8.37 14.01
C THR A 69 30.99 9.05 14.61
N THR A 70 31.76 8.35 15.43
CA THR A 70 33.00 8.87 16.03
C THR A 70 34.16 8.78 15.04
N SER A 71 34.27 7.68 14.30
CA SER A 71 35.37 7.45 13.35
C SER A 71 34.99 7.69 11.89
N ASP A 72 33.72 7.95 11.60
CA ASP A 72 33.14 8.03 10.26
C ASP A 72 33.23 6.72 9.44
N ALA A 73 33.61 5.60 10.07
CA ALA A 73 33.80 4.32 9.40
C ALA A 73 32.50 3.51 9.28
N LEU A 74 32.36 2.77 8.18
CA LEU A 74 31.30 1.77 8.03
C LEU A 74 31.62 0.51 8.83
N LEU A 75 30.63 -0.06 9.51
CA LEU A 75 30.79 -1.33 10.22
C LEU A 75 30.90 -2.45 9.19
N LEU A 76 31.95 -3.23 9.33
CA LEU A 76 32.17 -4.44 8.56
C LEU A 76 31.00 -5.41 8.77
N GLY A 77 30.44 -5.91 7.66
CA GLY A 77 29.26 -6.77 7.67
C GLY A 77 27.93 -6.05 7.45
N SER A 78 27.85 -4.72 7.63
CA SER A 78 26.62 -3.97 7.31
C SER A 78 26.22 -4.07 5.82
N THR A 79 27.21 -4.22 4.94
CA THR A 79 27.00 -4.45 3.50
C THR A 79 26.45 -5.84 3.15
N SER A 80 26.57 -6.82 4.04
CA SER A 80 26.06 -8.19 3.83
C SER A 80 24.60 -8.37 4.25
N LEU A 81 23.97 -7.33 4.80
CA LEU A 81 22.60 -7.38 5.28
C LEU A 81 21.59 -7.42 4.12
N SER A 82 20.55 -8.23 4.31
CA SER A 82 19.42 -8.36 3.40
C SER A 82 18.65 -7.05 3.29
N SER A 83 18.05 -6.82 2.13
CA SER A 83 17.10 -5.72 1.95
C SER A 83 15.85 -5.92 2.81
N ILE A 84 15.25 -4.81 3.22
CA ILE A 84 13.97 -4.74 3.90
C ILE A 84 12.92 -4.16 2.96
N ALA A 85 11.71 -4.68 2.99
CA ALA A 85 10.58 -4.07 2.31
C ALA A 85 9.98 -3.00 3.22
N VAL A 86 9.94 -1.76 2.73
CA VAL A 86 9.15 -0.70 3.34
C VAL A 86 7.86 -0.58 2.54
N ASN A 87 6.75 -0.96 3.15
CA ASN A 87 5.43 -0.88 2.54
C ASN A 87 4.60 0.19 3.26
N PRO A 88 3.83 1.02 2.53
CA PRO A 88 2.88 1.92 3.16
C PRO A 88 1.81 1.11 3.91
N PRO A 89 1.16 1.70 4.93
CA PRO A 89 -0.02 1.09 5.51
C PRO A 89 -1.11 0.89 4.46
N LEU A 90 -2.09 0.03 4.75
CA LEU A 90 -3.19 -0.22 3.83
C LEU A 90 -4.04 1.06 3.63
N PRO A 91 -4.59 1.27 2.42
CA PRO A 91 -5.45 2.41 2.16
C PRO A 91 -6.67 2.40 3.08
N ALA A 92 -6.96 3.56 3.65
CA ALA A 92 -8.09 3.77 4.54
C ALA A 92 -8.96 4.89 3.99
N VAL A 93 -10.07 4.52 3.35
CA VAL A 93 -11.05 5.48 2.82
C VAL A 93 -11.89 6.04 3.96
N THR A 94 -12.08 7.35 3.98
CA THR A 94 -12.87 8.08 4.98
C THR A 94 -14.18 8.62 4.40
N GLY A 95 -14.27 8.80 3.08
CA GLY A 95 -15.49 9.27 2.42
C GLY A 95 -15.32 9.40 0.91
N ALA A 96 -16.29 10.05 0.27
CA ALA A 96 -16.16 10.49 -1.11
C ALA A 96 -16.85 11.85 -1.29
N SER A 97 -16.50 12.56 -2.37
CA SER A 97 -17.12 13.81 -2.78
C SER A 97 -17.23 13.90 -4.31
N GLY A 98 -18.04 14.84 -4.78
CA GLY A 98 -18.42 14.99 -6.18
C GLY A 98 -19.92 14.73 -6.36
N GLU A 99 -20.45 15.08 -7.53
CA GLU A 99 -21.89 14.95 -7.81
C GLU A 99 -22.36 13.49 -7.73
N CYS A 100 -21.57 12.56 -8.25
CA CYS A 100 -21.85 11.12 -8.11
C CYS A 100 -21.80 10.68 -6.63
N ALA A 101 -20.89 11.22 -5.81
CA ALA A 101 -20.89 10.85 -4.39
C ALA A 101 -22.20 11.24 -3.71
N THR A 102 -22.75 12.42 -4.02
CA THR A 102 -23.96 12.95 -3.35
C THR A 102 -25.26 12.41 -3.95
N SER A 103 -25.27 12.02 -5.22
CA SER A 103 -26.47 11.56 -5.91
C SER A 103 -26.16 10.42 -6.87
N SER A 104 -26.78 9.27 -6.66
CA SER A 104 -26.65 8.09 -7.52
C SER A 104 -27.17 8.31 -8.94
N ALA A 105 -28.06 9.29 -9.14
CA ALA A 105 -28.50 9.72 -10.47
C ALA A 105 -27.40 10.45 -11.26
N ALA A 106 -26.41 11.03 -10.57
CA ALA A 106 -25.24 11.65 -11.18
C ALA A 106 -24.08 10.67 -11.39
N CYS A 107 -24.21 9.40 -10.96
CA CYS A 107 -23.23 8.35 -11.21
C CYS A 107 -23.38 7.76 -12.61
N ILE A 108 -23.12 8.60 -13.61
CA ILE A 108 -23.15 8.26 -15.03
C ILE A 108 -21.72 8.14 -15.59
N SER A 109 -21.60 7.57 -16.79
CA SER A 109 -20.31 7.53 -17.49
C SER A 109 -19.77 8.95 -17.72
N GLY A 110 -18.49 9.17 -17.41
CA GLY A 110 -17.82 10.47 -17.42
C GLY A 110 -17.91 11.24 -16.10
N ALA A 111 -18.75 10.80 -15.14
CA ALA A 111 -18.83 11.44 -13.84
C ALA A 111 -17.50 11.33 -13.08
N THR A 112 -17.18 12.37 -12.33
CA THR A 112 -15.99 12.39 -11.47
C THR A 112 -16.38 12.03 -10.04
N LEU A 113 -15.59 11.16 -9.43
CA LEU A 113 -15.71 10.77 -8.03
C LEU A 113 -14.37 10.97 -7.34
N THR A 114 -14.34 11.76 -6.28
CA THR A 114 -13.15 11.91 -5.43
C THR A 114 -13.33 11.07 -4.18
N ILE A 115 -12.51 10.04 -4.03
CA ILE A 115 -12.46 9.15 -2.87
C ILE A 115 -11.47 9.74 -1.87
N LYS A 116 -11.92 10.02 -0.65
CA LYS A 116 -11.11 10.61 0.42
C LYS A 116 -10.58 9.52 1.34
N GLY A 117 -9.36 9.67 1.84
CA GLY A 117 -8.75 8.67 2.70
C GLY A 117 -7.32 8.98 3.08
N THR A 118 -6.59 7.94 3.48
CA THR A 118 -5.15 7.99 3.74
C THR A 118 -4.46 6.76 3.14
N ASN A 119 -3.13 6.83 3.04
CA ASN A 119 -2.24 5.76 2.55
C ASN A 119 -2.49 5.36 1.08
N PHE A 120 -2.99 6.28 0.26
CA PHE A 120 -2.90 6.13 -1.19
C PHE A 120 -1.45 6.36 -1.66
N ASN A 121 -1.07 5.70 -2.74
CA ASN A 121 0.23 5.94 -3.36
C ASN A 121 0.17 7.23 -4.20
N HIS A 122 0.47 8.36 -3.57
CA HIS A 122 0.38 9.68 -4.19
C HIS A 122 1.47 9.99 -5.22
N ARG A 123 2.33 9.02 -5.57
CA ARG A 123 3.35 9.21 -6.62
C ARG A 123 2.74 9.25 -8.01
N ASP A 124 1.71 8.45 -8.25
CA ASP A 124 1.00 8.35 -9.52
C ASP A 124 -0.42 7.84 -9.28
N ALA A 125 -1.41 8.43 -9.97
CA ALA A 125 -2.79 7.99 -9.90
C ALA A 125 -2.95 6.54 -10.40
N LEU A 126 -2.11 6.11 -11.33
CA LEU A 126 -2.13 4.77 -11.90
C LEU A 126 -1.72 3.69 -10.89
N TYR A 127 -1.14 4.06 -9.76
CA TYR A 127 -0.80 3.12 -8.68
C TYR A 127 -1.99 2.75 -7.79
N GLN A 128 -3.21 3.16 -8.15
CA GLN A 128 -4.44 2.75 -7.48
C GLN A 128 -5.29 1.94 -8.46
N HIS A 129 -5.61 0.71 -8.10
CA HIS A 129 -6.43 -0.16 -8.92
C HIS A 129 -7.78 -0.35 -8.24
N PHE A 130 -8.82 0.26 -8.79
CA PHE A 130 -10.18 0.08 -8.31
C PHE A 130 -10.88 -1.06 -9.03
N SER A 131 -11.59 -1.90 -8.27
CA SER A 131 -12.51 -2.91 -8.77
C SER A 131 -13.90 -2.60 -8.24
N VAL A 132 -14.89 -2.48 -9.14
CA VAL A 132 -16.29 -2.25 -8.76
C VAL A 132 -17.12 -3.49 -9.08
N GLY A 133 -17.78 -4.03 -8.06
CA GLY A 133 -18.54 -5.27 -8.13
C GLY A 133 -17.72 -6.53 -7.86
N VAL A 134 -18.45 -7.64 -7.69
CA VAL A 134 -17.89 -8.95 -7.32
C VAL A 134 -17.77 -9.90 -8.50
N THR A 135 -18.56 -9.70 -9.56
CA THR A 135 -18.50 -10.55 -10.76
C THR A 135 -17.64 -9.93 -11.85
N LYS A 136 -17.11 -10.77 -12.75
CA LYS A 136 -16.36 -10.32 -13.94
C LYS A 136 -17.20 -9.37 -14.83
N ALA A 137 -18.50 -9.65 -14.95
CA ALA A 137 -19.42 -8.81 -15.72
C ALA A 137 -19.53 -7.41 -15.11
N GLN A 138 -19.73 -7.31 -13.79
CA GLN A 138 -19.81 -6.03 -13.08
C GLN A 138 -18.50 -5.23 -13.20
N ARG A 139 -17.35 -5.86 -12.96
CA ARG A 139 -16.03 -5.20 -13.05
C ARG A 139 -15.67 -4.74 -14.47
N SER A 140 -16.27 -5.38 -15.49
CA SER A 140 -16.08 -4.96 -16.88
C SER A 140 -17.00 -3.79 -17.26
N ALA A 141 -18.22 -3.78 -16.71
CA ALA A 141 -19.25 -2.78 -16.97
C ALA A 141 -19.08 -1.49 -16.16
N ILE A 142 -18.48 -1.56 -14.97
CA ILE A 142 -18.32 -0.43 -14.05
C ILE A 142 -16.84 -0.25 -13.74
N ARG A 143 -16.27 0.89 -14.14
CA ARG A 143 -14.84 1.18 -13.96
C ARG A 143 -14.66 2.54 -13.29
N LEU A 144 -13.79 2.58 -12.29
CA LEU A 144 -13.26 3.82 -11.72
C LEU A 144 -11.80 3.93 -12.15
N ALA A 145 -11.51 4.82 -13.08
CA ALA A 145 -10.16 5.06 -13.57
C ALA A 145 -9.58 6.27 -12.83
N PRO A 146 -8.55 6.10 -11.97
CA PRO A 146 -7.91 7.23 -11.31
C PRO A 146 -7.31 8.21 -12.31
N THR A 147 -7.48 9.50 -12.05
CA THR A 147 -6.95 10.60 -12.88
C THR A 147 -6.05 11.53 -12.09
N ALA A 148 -6.21 11.59 -10.76
CA ALA A 148 -5.34 12.36 -9.88
C ALA A 148 -5.30 11.72 -8.49
N VAL A 149 -4.19 11.91 -7.77
CA VAL A 149 -4.02 11.43 -6.41
C VAL A 149 -3.26 12.47 -5.57
N SER A 150 -3.62 12.58 -4.30
CA SER A 150 -2.92 13.33 -3.27
C SER A 150 -2.68 12.43 -2.05
N GLU A 151 -2.09 12.98 -1.00
CA GLU A 151 -1.96 12.26 0.27
C GLU A 151 -3.31 11.87 0.90
N THR A 152 -4.38 12.60 0.56
CA THR A 152 -5.70 12.49 1.18
C THR A 152 -6.82 12.08 0.23
N ASP A 153 -6.59 12.11 -1.08
CA ASP A 153 -7.66 11.98 -2.06
C ASP A 153 -7.21 11.22 -3.31
N VAL A 154 -8.11 10.44 -3.90
CA VAL A 154 -7.97 9.90 -5.26
C VAL A 154 -9.19 10.34 -6.06
N THR A 155 -8.95 11.09 -7.14
CA THR A 155 -10.00 11.45 -8.09
C THR A 155 -10.01 10.42 -9.21
N ALA A 156 -11.20 9.92 -9.55
CA ALA A 156 -11.39 8.94 -10.61
C ALA A 156 -12.56 9.32 -11.51
N THR A 157 -12.44 8.98 -12.79
CA THR A 157 -13.55 9.04 -13.75
C THR A 157 -14.30 7.71 -13.74
N LEU A 158 -15.61 7.80 -13.55
CA LEU A 158 -16.52 6.67 -13.63
C LEU A 158 -16.86 6.37 -15.09
N THR A 159 -16.78 5.10 -15.47
CA THR A 159 -17.37 4.58 -16.71
C THR A 159 -18.42 3.54 -16.33
N VAL A 160 -19.63 3.69 -16.85
CA VAL A 160 -20.73 2.74 -16.68
C VAL A 160 -21.20 2.32 -18.07
N ALA A 161 -21.17 1.03 -18.36
CA ALA A 161 -21.65 0.50 -19.62
C ALA A 161 -23.18 0.62 -19.73
N ASP A 162 -23.67 0.81 -20.95
CA ASP A 162 -25.10 0.87 -21.23
C ASP A 162 -25.82 -0.40 -20.75
N GLY A 163 -27.00 -0.21 -20.16
CA GLY A 163 -27.80 -1.31 -19.62
C GLY A 163 -27.30 -1.90 -18.30
N THR A 164 -26.25 -1.33 -17.68
CA THR A 164 -25.85 -1.70 -16.31
C THR A 164 -27.02 -1.53 -15.36
N PRO A 165 -27.45 -2.57 -14.61
CA PRO A 165 -28.59 -2.48 -13.72
C PRO A 165 -28.39 -1.45 -12.60
N ALA A 166 -29.50 -0.83 -12.18
CA ALA A 166 -29.50 -0.06 -10.94
C ALA A 166 -29.14 -0.98 -9.75
N GLY A 167 -28.39 -0.46 -8.78
CA GLY A 167 -27.96 -1.28 -7.65
C GLY A 167 -26.77 -0.69 -6.88
N SER A 168 -26.38 -1.42 -5.83
CA SER A 168 -25.23 -1.11 -4.99
C SER A 168 -24.10 -2.10 -5.29
N TYR A 169 -22.93 -1.58 -5.66
CA TYR A 169 -21.79 -2.38 -6.10
C TYR A 169 -20.59 -2.13 -5.19
N PRO A 170 -20.02 -3.16 -4.53
CA PRO A 170 -18.88 -2.96 -3.64
C PRO A 170 -17.66 -2.49 -4.43
N VAL A 171 -16.98 -1.49 -3.89
CA VAL A 171 -15.75 -0.92 -4.42
C VAL A 171 -14.60 -1.45 -3.60
N PHE A 172 -13.61 -1.98 -4.29
CA PHE A 172 -12.36 -2.41 -3.72
C PHE A 172 -11.20 -1.62 -4.32
N VAL A 173 -10.12 -1.47 -3.55
CA VAL A 173 -8.87 -0.85 -4.00
C VAL A 173 -7.67 -1.75 -3.68
N GLU A 174 -6.74 -1.81 -4.61
CA GLU A 174 -5.37 -2.25 -4.40
C GLU A 174 -4.43 -1.08 -4.71
N VAL A 175 -3.37 -0.94 -3.93
CA VAL A 175 -2.38 0.13 -4.13
C VAL A 175 -1.04 -0.51 -4.45
N GLN A 176 -0.35 -0.01 -5.47
CA GLN A 176 1.01 -0.47 -5.75
C GLN A 176 1.95 -0.04 -4.62
N VAL A 177 2.67 -0.99 -4.03
CA VAL A 177 3.52 -0.82 -2.85
C VAL A 177 5.03 -0.99 -3.13
N CYS A 178 5.43 -1.33 -4.36
CA CYS A 178 6.84 -1.25 -4.75
C CYS A 178 7.01 -0.97 -6.25
N MET A 179 8.23 -0.63 -6.68
CA MET A 179 8.52 -0.34 -8.10
C MET A 179 8.45 -1.58 -9.00
N MET A 180 8.50 -2.79 -8.43
CA MET A 180 8.32 -4.06 -9.15
C MET A 180 6.83 -4.46 -9.31
N GLN A 181 5.92 -3.48 -9.34
CA GLN A 181 4.47 -3.69 -9.53
C GLN A 181 3.78 -4.58 -8.47
N MET A 182 4.35 -4.73 -7.28
CA MET A 182 3.68 -5.43 -6.20
C MET A 182 2.48 -4.61 -5.70
N MET A 183 1.33 -5.27 -5.56
CA MET A 183 0.10 -4.65 -5.07
C MET A 183 -0.15 -4.99 -3.61
N SER A 184 -0.79 -4.08 -2.88
CA SER A 184 -1.39 -4.39 -1.58
C SER A 184 -2.48 -5.45 -1.73
N PRO A 185 -2.85 -6.17 -0.66
CA PRO A 185 -4.09 -6.92 -0.64
C PRO A 185 -5.30 -6.06 -1.02
N LEU A 186 -6.32 -6.69 -1.62
CA LEU A 186 -7.59 -6.05 -1.96
C LEU A 186 -8.30 -5.50 -0.71
N ARG A 187 -8.72 -4.23 -0.75
CA ARG A 187 -9.40 -3.56 0.37
C ARG A 187 -10.77 -3.06 -0.03
N TYR A 188 -11.81 -3.48 0.69
CA TYR A 188 -13.14 -2.90 0.56
C TYR A 188 -13.14 -1.45 1.07
N VAL A 189 -13.73 -0.53 0.30
CA VAL A 189 -13.72 0.91 0.61
C VAL A 189 -15.10 1.57 0.64
N GLY A 190 -16.14 0.86 0.20
CA GLY A 190 -17.52 1.34 0.18
C GLY A 190 -18.30 0.70 -0.96
N ASN A 191 -19.49 1.21 -1.23
CA ASN A 191 -20.32 0.82 -2.36
C ASN A 191 -20.55 2.02 -3.28
N LEU A 192 -20.52 1.77 -4.59
CA LEU A 192 -21.02 2.67 -5.61
C LEU A 192 -22.48 2.33 -5.88
N VAL A 193 -23.38 3.29 -5.71
CA VAL A 193 -24.81 3.13 -5.98
C VAL A 193 -25.14 3.79 -7.31
N LEU A 194 -25.73 3.03 -8.21
CA LEU A 194 -26.12 3.47 -9.55
C LEU A 194 -27.64 3.57 -9.66
N ASN A 195 -28.11 4.65 -10.28
CA ASN A 195 -29.50 4.82 -10.75
C ASN A 195 -30.59 4.57 -9.68
N SER A 196 -30.33 4.89 -8.41
CA SER A 196 -31.32 4.77 -7.33
C SER A 196 -32.07 6.08 -7.03
N GLY A 197 -31.86 7.12 -7.86
CA GLY A 197 -32.44 8.45 -7.67
C GLY A 197 -31.60 9.32 -6.74
N SER A 198 -32.22 9.92 -5.73
CA SER A 198 -31.64 10.92 -4.82
C SER A 198 -30.81 10.36 -3.66
N ALA A 199 -30.62 9.03 -3.57
CA ALA A 199 -29.70 8.46 -2.60
C ALA A 199 -28.24 8.81 -2.94
N SER A 200 -27.37 8.84 -1.92
CA SER A 200 -25.93 9.01 -2.09
C SER A 200 -25.36 7.92 -3.00
N GLY A 201 -24.59 8.33 -4.02
CA GLY A 201 -23.99 7.42 -4.99
C GLY A 201 -22.71 6.75 -4.50
N PHE A 202 -22.15 7.19 -3.37
CA PHE A 202 -21.07 6.46 -2.70
C PHE A 202 -21.35 6.31 -1.19
N ASN A 203 -21.45 5.06 -0.71
CA ASN A 203 -21.80 4.78 0.68
C ASN A 203 -20.76 3.86 1.32
N ARG A 204 -20.23 4.27 2.47
CA ARG A 204 -19.26 3.46 3.24
C ARG A 204 -19.91 2.48 4.19
N ASP A 205 -21.21 2.64 4.43
CA ASP A 205 -21.98 1.75 5.29
C ASP A 205 -22.09 0.38 4.61
N ALA A 206 -21.12 -0.49 4.92
CA ALA A 206 -21.41 -1.90 4.97
C ALA A 206 -22.45 -2.06 6.08
N THR A 207 -23.71 -2.26 5.73
CA THR A 207 -24.65 -2.84 6.67
C THR A 207 -24.00 -4.08 7.28
N ASN A 208 -23.82 -4.08 8.59
CA ASN A 208 -23.51 -5.25 9.41
C ASN A 208 -24.20 -6.49 8.82
N THR A 209 -23.44 -7.40 8.21
CA THR A 209 -23.75 -8.84 8.09
C THR A 209 -22.58 -9.57 7.44
N THR A 210 -21.80 -10.23 8.32
CA THR A 210 -21.18 -11.56 8.15
C THR A 210 -20.37 -11.90 6.89
N GLU A 211 -19.08 -12.17 7.14
CA GLU A 211 -18.21 -13.10 6.43
C GLU A 211 -18.12 -12.96 4.90
N ILE A 212 -16.95 -12.51 4.44
CA ILE A 212 -16.47 -12.88 3.09
C ILE A 212 -16.46 -14.42 3.05
N PRO A 213 -17.16 -15.09 2.12
CA PRO A 213 -17.01 -16.52 1.95
C PRO A 213 -15.54 -16.79 1.65
N ASN A 214 -14.89 -17.56 2.52
CA ASN A 214 -13.58 -18.14 2.26
C ASN A 214 -13.65 -18.82 0.88
N VAL A 215 -13.06 -18.21 -0.14
CA VAL A 215 -12.75 -18.93 -1.38
C VAL A 215 -11.54 -19.78 -1.04
N PRO A 216 -11.65 -21.12 -1.01
CA PRO A 216 -10.49 -21.97 -0.75
C PRO A 216 -9.49 -21.72 -1.88
N VAL A 217 -8.31 -21.21 -1.53
CA VAL A 217 -7.16 -21.24 -2.43
C VAL A 217 -6.80 -22.71 -2.57
N GLY A 218 -7.17 -23.31 -3.71
CA GLY A 218 -6.73 -24.64 -4.08
C GLY A 218 -5.21 -24.65 -4.19
N VAL A 219 -4.54 -25.18 -3.18
CA VAL A 219 -3.12 -25.46 -3.24
C VAL A 219 -2.97 -26.70 -4.12
N ASN A 220 -2.57 -26.50 -5.38
CA ASN A 220 -2.01 -27.57 -6.19
C ASN A 220 -0.67 -27.99 -5.56
N GLY A 221 -0.73 -28.96 -4.66
CA GLY A 221 0.43 -29.69 -4.16
C GLY A 221 0.66 -30.92 -5.02
N SER A 222 1.51 -30.77 -6.05
CA SER A 222 2.14 -31.89 -6.73
C SER A 222 3.18 -32.56 -5.84
N GLY A 223 3.06 -33.88 -5.63
CA GLY A 223 4.17 -34.80 -5.40
C GLY A 223 4.56 -35.07 -3.95
N ALA A 224 4.24 -36.28 -3.47
CA ALA A 224 5.19 -37.31 -3.01
C ALA A 224 4.42 -38.44 -2.30
N GLU A 225 4.10 -39.52 -3.01
CA GLU A 225 3.88 -40.83 -2.40
C GLU A 225 5.26 -41.46 -2.18
N GLU A 226 5.64 -41.66 -0.92
CA GLU A 226 6.68 -42.61 -0.53
C GLU A 226 6.16 -43.43 0.66
N SER A 227 5.83 -44.68 0.35
CA SER A 227 5.88 -45.90 1.17
C SER A 227 5.24 -45.96 2.58
N ALA A 228 4.27 -46.88 2.70
CA ALA A 228 4.35 -48.05 3.58
C ALA A 228 3.61 -49.23 2.94
#